data_AF-A0AAW2PBH8-F1
#
_entry.id   AF-A0AAW2PBH8-F1
#
_cell.length_a   1.000
_cell.length_b   1.000
_cell.length_c   1.000
_cell.angle_alpha   90.00
_cell.angle_beta   90.00
_cell.angle_gamma   90.00
#
_symmetry.space_group_name_H-M   'P 1'
#
loop_
_entity.id
_entity.type
_entity.pdbx_description
1 polymer ?
#
loop_
_entity_poly.entity_id
_entity_poly.type
_entity_poly.pdbx_seq_one_letter_code
_entity_poly.pdbx_strand_id
1 'polypeptide(L)'
;MFQNVLDAVLPNSPNLTHICVQTGHKHYIGPFEAFGKVKPHETPFVEDVPRLDAPNFYYTLEDVALDACKKKPGLTWSVHRPAVIFGFSPHSMMNILDSLCVYAAICKHEKVPLKFPGTKAAWNCYFVASDADLIAEQQIWCSVDPNGKNEAFNCSNGDLFKWKHFWKILADKFEVEYEEFDENQDYVSLVERMKDKGPVWDEIVKKNNLTPTKLEQVSTFWFVDLMFGWECMLDNMNKSKEHGFFGFRNSQNSLISVIDKMKAHKIVP
;
A
#
# COMPACT_ATOMS: atom_id res chain seq x y z
N MET A 1 -7.57 -9.45 -17.92
CA MET A 1 -6.14 -9.08 -18.06
C MET A 1 -5.24 -10.23 -17.66
N PHE A 2 -5.29 -10.75 -16.43
CA PHE A 2 -4.38 -11.82 -16.01
C PHE A 2 -4.49 -13.11 -16.85
N GLN A 3 -5.72 -13.54 -17.18
CA GLN A 3 -5.93 -14.66 -18.10
C GLN A 3 -5.18 -14.47 -19.44
N ASN A 4 -5.26 -13.27 -20.03
CA ASN A 4 -4.55 -12.96 -21.29
C ASN A 4 -3.03 -13.11 -21.16
N VAL A 5 -2.45 -12.76 -20.00
CA VAL A 5 -1.02 -12.95 -19.74
C VAL A 5 -0.70 -14.45 -19.73
N LEU A 6 -1.48 -15.25 -19.00
CA LEU A 6 -1.26 -16.68 -18.91
C LEU A 6 -1.47 -17.39 -20.25
N ASP A 7 -2.49 -17.00 -21.02
CA ASP A 7 -2.77 -17.54 -22.36
C ASP A 7 -1.61 -17.26 -23.33
N ALA A 8 -0.92 -16.13 -23.18
CA ALA A 8 0.26 -15.81 -23.96
C ALA A 8 1.53 -16.51 -23.46
N VAL A 9 1.74 -16.59 -22.13
CA VAL A 9 2.99 -17.07 -21.56
C VAL A 9 3.06 -18.60 -21.51
N LEU A 10 2.00 -19.27 -21.06
CA LEU A 10 2.00 -20.73 -20.82
C LEU A 10 2.39 -21.58 -22.05
N PRO A 11 1.82 -21.36 -23.26
CA PRO A 11 2.19 -22.14 -24.43
C PRO A 11 3.58 -21.78 -24.98
N ASN A 12 4.09 -20.59 -24.67
CA ASN A 12 5.33 -20.06 -25.25
C ASN A 12 6.56 -20.12 -24.31
N SER A 13 6.37 -20.54 -23.06
CA SER A 13 7.43 -20.57 -22.03
C SER A 13 7.59 -21.97 -21.44
N PRO A 14 8.30 -22.89 -22.12
CA PRO A 14 8.43 -24.28 -21.68
C PRO A 14 9.08 -24.39 -20.29
N ASN A 15 10.01 -23.48 -19.98
CA ASN A 15 10.75 -23.45 -18.71
C ASN A 15 10.10 -22.59 -17.61
N LEU A 16 8.84 -22.15 -17.78
CA LEU A 16 8.14 -21.43 -16.72
C LEU A 16 7.91 -22.36 -15.51
N THR A 17 8.36 -21.93 -14.33
CA THR A 17 8.33 -22.75 -13.10
C THR A 17 7.42 -22.19 -12.01
N HIS A 18 7.12 -20.88 -12.01
CA HIS A 18 6.40 -20.24 -10.91
C HIS A 18 5.55 -19.05 -11.38
N ILE A 19 4.41 -18.83 -10.72
CA ILE A 19 3.54 -17.65 -10.89
C ILE A 19 3.34 -16.99 -9.51
N CYS A 20 3.86 -15.77 -9.33
CA CYS A 20 3.53 -14.94 -8.16
C CYS A 20 2.31 -14.07 -8.47
N VAL A 21 1.32 -14.06 -7.57
CA VAL A 21 0.12 -13.21 -7.67
C VAL A 21 0.07 -12.26 -6.48
N GLN A 22 0.22 -10.96 -6.73
CA GLN A 22 0.00 -9.94 -5.68
C GLN A 22 -1.48 -9.56 -5.61
N THR A 23 -2.04 -9.68 -4.41
CA THR A 23 -3.40 -9.24 -4.06
C THR A 23 -3.34 -8.21 -2.93
N GLY A 24 -3.83 -8.51 -1.73
CA GLY A 24 -3.74 -7.61 -0.56
C GLY A 24 -4.79 -7.92 0.51
N HIS A 25 -4.80 -7.10 1.56
CA HIS A 25 -5.74 -7.21 2.69
C HIS A 25 -7.22 -7.20 2.31
N LYS A 26 -7.59 -6.66 1.15
CA LYS A 26 -8.97 -6.77 0.61
C LYS A 26 -9.46 -8.21 0.46
N HIS A 27 -8.57 -9.21 0.51
CA HIS A 27 -8.97 -10.61 0.65
C HIS A 27 -9.83 -10.84 1.91
N TYR A 28 -9.52 -10.15 3.00
CA TYR A 28 -10.15 -10.36 4.32
C TYR A 28 -11.30 -9.40 4.63
N ILE A 29 -11.37 -8.29 3.89
CA ILE A 29 -12.30 -7.17 4.17
C ILE A 29 -13.26 -6.89 3.01
N GLY A 30 -13.08 -7.56 1.87
CA GLY A 30 -13.89 -7.37 0.68
C GLY A 30 -13.40 -6.20 -0.20
N PRO A 31 -14.08 -5.97 -1.34
CA PRO A 31 -13.77 -4.86 -2.23
C PRO A 31 -14.21 -3.51 -1.63
N PHE A 32 -13.69 -2.40 -2.15
CA PHE A 32 -13.96 -1.07 -1.60
C PHE A 32 -15.46 -0.72 -1.59
N GLU A 33 -16.22 -1.18 -2.59
CA GLU A 33 -17.66 -0.94 -2.75
C GLU A 33 -18.51 -1.69 -1.70
N ALA A 34 -17.91 -2.69 -1.04
CA ALA A 34 -18.53 -3.52 -0.02
C ALA A 34 -18.10 -3.15 1.42
N PHE A 35 -17.22 -2.16 1.59
CA PHE A 35 -16.82 -1.70 2.93
C PHE A 35 -18.04 -1.26 3.74
N GLY A 36 -18.15 -1.80 4.96
CA GLY A 36 -19.30 -1.59 5.86
C GLY A 36 -20.57 -2.35 5.49
N LYS A 37 -20.62 -3.04 4.34
CA LYS A 37 -21.77 -3.84 3.88
C LYS A 37 -21.55 -5.33 4.10
N VAL A 38 -20.30 -5.77 4.07
CA VAL A 38 -19.89 -7.15 4.35
C VAL A 38 -19.10 -7.14 5.64
N LYS A 39 -19.37 -8.12 6.53
CA LYS A 39 -18.60 -8.27 7.76
C LYS A 39 -17.18 -8.73 7.39
N PRO A 40 -16.13 -7.95 7.69
CA PRO A 40 -14.75 -8.41 7.49
C PRO A 40 -14.44 -9.55 8.45
N HIS A 41 -13.38 -10.31 8.15
CA HIS A 41 -12.80 -11.22 9.15
C HIS A 41 -12.28 -10.44 10.37
N GLU A 42 -12.12 -11.15 11.48
CA GLU A 42 -11.54 -10.55 12.69
C GLU A 42 -10.02 -10.44 12.53
N THR A 43 -9.45 -9.36 13.08
CA THR A 43 -8.00 -9.11 13.06
C THR A 43 -7.34 -9.74 14.30
N PRO A 44 -6.06 -10.14 14.23
CA PRO A 44 -5.17 -10.05 13.07
C PRO A 44 -5.54 -11.06 11.97
N PHE A 45 -5.50 -10.62 10.72
CA PHE A 45 -5.78 -11.49 9.57
C PHE A 45 -4.74 -12.60 9.45
N VAL A 46 -5.23 -13.82 9.24
CA VAL A 46 -4.47 -15.03 8.97
C VAL A 46 -4.93 -15.64 7.65
N GLU A 47 -4.05 -16.35 6.95
CA GLU A 47 -4.26 -16.70 5.54
C GLU A 47 -5.26 -17.84 5.30
N ASP A 48 -5.55 -18.65 6.33
CA ASP A 48 -6.37 -19.86 6.31
C ASP A 48 -7.88 -19.59 6.56
N VAL A 49 -8.27 -18.32 6.70
CA VAL A 49 -9.69 -17.94 6.75
C VAL A 49 -10.40 -18.21 5.42
N PRO A 50 -11.69 -18.59 5.43
CA PRO A 50 -12.44 -18.78 4.20
C PRO A 50 -12.61 -17.44 3.45
N ARG A 51 -12.78 -17.50 2.13
CA ARG A 51 -13.16 -16.32 1.33
C ARG A 51 -14.49 -15.76 1.85
N LEU A 52 -14.60 -14.43 1.87
CA LEU A 52 -15.89 -13.78 2.16
C LEU A 52 -16.92 -14.14 1.08
N ASP A 53 -18.20 -14.19 1.49
CA ASP A 53 -19.34 -14.32 0.56
C ASP A 53 -19.64 -12.96 -0.11
N ALA A 54 -18.69 -12.52 -0.94
CA ALA A 54 -18.74 -11.27 -1.67
C ALA A 54 -17.89 -11.36 -2.95
N PRO A 55 -18.29 -10.71 -4.04
CA PRO A 55 -17.47 -10.66 -5.24
C PRO A 55 -16.16 -9.93 -4.96
N ASN A 56 -15.04 -10.60 -5.16
CA ASN A 56 -13.71 -10.02 -5.00
C ASN A 56 -12.80 -10.50 -6.13
N PHE A 57 -12.26 -9.56 -6.90
CA PHE A 57 -11.41 -9.91 -8.03
C PHE A 57 -10.14 -10.64 -7.60
N TYR A 58 -9.69 -10.50 -6.33
CA TYR A 58 -8.58 -11.30 -5.79
C TYR A 58 -8.86 -12.79 -5.87
N TYR A 59 -10.08 -13.23 -5.56
CA TYR A 59 -10.46 -14.64 -5.63
C TYR A 59 -10.38 -15.15 -7.07
N THR A 60 -10.84 -14.34 -8.03
CA THR A 60 -10.73 -14.67 -9.46
C THR A 60 -9.27 -14.77 -9.91
N LEU A 61 -8.38 -13.89 -9.44
CA LEU A 61 -6.95 -13.96 -9.76
C LEU A 61 -6.31 -15.23 -9.19
N GLU A 62 -6.61 -15.58 -7.94
CA GLU A 62 -6.17 -16.84 -7.34
C GLU A 62 -6.65 -18.04 -8.16
N ASP A 63 -7.95 -18.12 -8.46
CA ASP A 63 -8.54 -19.25 -9.21
C ASP A 63 -7.90 -19.43 -10.58
N VAL A 64 -7.65 -18.32 -11.29
CA VAL A 64 -6.98 -18.32 -12.61
C VAL A 64 -5.54 -18.84 -12.51
N ALA A 65 -4.78 -18.46 -11.48
CA ALA A 65 -3.43 -18.98 -11.27
C ALA A 65 -3.42 -20.47 -10.91
N LEU A 66 -4.33 -20.89 -10.02
CA LEU A 66 -4.47 -22.30 -9.63
C LEU A 66 -4.82 -23.17 -10.83
N ASP A 67 -5.76 -22.72 -11.68
CA ASP A 67 -6.16 -23.44 -12.88
C ASP A 67 -5.04 -23.51 -13.93
N ALA A 68 -4.20 -22.47 -14.05
CA ALA A 68 -3.00 -22.53 -14.88
C ALA A 68 -2.01 -23.59 -14.38
N CYS A 69 -1.78 -23.67 -13.07
CA CYS A 69 -0.88 -24.66 -12.48
C CYS A 69 -1.40 -26.09 -12.66
N LYS A 70 -2.72 -26.33 -12.60
CA LYS A 70 -3.32 -27.64 -12.91
C LYS A 70 -3.05 -28.08 -14.35
N LYS A 71 -2.93 -27.15 -15.29
CA LYS A 71 -2.72 -27.44 -16.73
C LYS A 71 -1.26 -27.71 -17.10
N LYS A 72 -0.29 -27.24 -16.28
CA LYS A 72 1.15 -27.41 -16.53
C LYS A 72 1.84 -28.11 -15.35
N PRO A 73 2.12 -29.42 -15.44
CA PRO A 73 2.82 -30.15 -14.38
C PRO A 73 4.14 -29.48 -13.98
N GLY A 74 4.37 -29.35 -12.68
CA GLY A 74 5.57 -28.72 -12.11
C GLY A 74 5.52 -27.19 -12.03
N LEU A 75 4.54 -26.53 -12.64
CA LEU A 75 4.30 -25.11 -12.43
C LEU A 75 3.72 -24.89 -11.03
N THR A 76 4.31 -23.98 -10.28
CA THR A 76 3.88 -23.62 -8.92
C THR A 76 3.39 -22.18 -8.85
N TRP A 77 2.75 -21.82 -7.74
CA TRP A 77 2.23 -20.47 -7.55
C TRP A 77 2.49 -19.97 -6.13
N SER A 78 2.38 -18.66 -5.93
CA SER A 78 2.27 -18.04 -4.61
C SER A 78 1.34 -16.84 -4.66
N VAL A 79 0.66 -16.55 -3.56
CA VAL A 79 -0.20 -15.36 -3.43
C VAL A 79 0.35 -14.47 -2.32
N HIS A 80 0.52 -13.18 -2.60
CA HIS A 80 1.07 -12.21 -1.67
C HIS A 80 0.01 -11.17 -1.30
N ARG A 81 -0.27 -11.06 -0.01
CA ARG A 81 -1.34 -10.20 0.54
C ARG A 81 -0.73 -9.07 1.38
N PRO A 82 -0.15 -8.04 0.75
CA PRO A 82 0.36 -6.90 1.49
C PRO A 82 -0.76 -6.10 2.17
N ALA A 83 -0.38 -5.42 3.25
CA ALA A 83 -1.09 -4.30 3.85
C ALA A 83 -0.97 -3.05 2.97
N VAL A 84 -1.14 -1.85 3.54
CA VAL A 84 -0.87 -0.60 2.81
C VAL A 84 0.61 -0.53 2.42
N ILE A 85 0.87 -0.29 1.14
CA ILE A 85 2.23 -0.35 0.60
C ILE A 85 2.97 0.97 0.87
N PHE A 86 4.15 0.85 1.45
CA PHE A 86 5.14 1.92 1.52
C PHE A 86 6.14 1.71 0.40
N GLY A 87 6.05 2.53 -0.64
CA GLY A 87 6.88 2.40 -1.82
C GLY A 87 6.91 3.67 -2.65
N PHE A 88 7.81 3.69 -3.62
CA PHE A 88 8.00 4.80 -4.54
C PHE A 88 7.56 4.40 -5.94
N SER A 89 6.50 5.04 -6.45
CA SER A 89 6.10 4.93 -7.86
C SER A 89 5.13 6.07 -8.21
N PRO A 90 5.56 7.08 -9.00
CA PRO A 90 4.71 8.20 -9.41
C PRO A 90 3.61 7.80 -10.40
N HIS A 91 3.46 6.50 -10.69
CA HIS A 91 2.41 5.95 -11.54
C HIS A 91 1.48 4.99 -10.78
N SER A 92 1.70 4.81 -9.47
CA SER A 92 0.85 3.96 -8.65
C SER A 92 -0.54 4.58 -8.50
N MET A 93 -1.57 3.77 -8.71
CA MET A 93 -2.97 4.17 -8.50
C MET A 93 -3.38 4.19 -7.02
N MET A 94 -2.54 3.67 -6.13
CA MET A 94 -2.78 3.63 -4.67
C MET A 94 -1.43 3.83 -3.96
N ASN A 95 -1.01 5.08 -3.78
CA ASN A 95 0.20 5.41 -3.03
C ASN A 95 -0.08 6.45 -1.95
N ILE A 96 -0.14 5.98 -0.71
CA ILE A 96 -0.37 6.84 0.44
C ILE A 96 0.81 7.79 0.67
N LEU A 97 2.06 7.32 0.52
CA LEU A 97 3.23 8.12 0.85
C LEU A 97 3.49 9.21 -0.18
N ASP A 98 3.28 8.92 -1.47
CA ASP A 98 3.38 9.95 -2.52
C ASP A 98 2.39 11.08 -2.27
N SER A 99 1.14 10.72 -1.99
CA SER A 99 0.07 11.67 -1.71
C SER A 99 0.36 12.53 -0.46
N LEU A 100 0.89 11.92 0.60
CA LEU A 100 1.24 12.63 1.83
C LEU A 100 2.45 13.56 1.65
N CYS A 101 3.45 13.15 0.86
CA CYS A 101 4.60 13.99 0.53
C CYS A 101 4.19 15.21 -0.31
N VAL A 102 3.32 15.01 -1.31
CA VAL A 102 2.76 16.10 -2.11
C VAL A 102 1.93 17.05 -1.24
N TYR A 103 1.08 16.51 -0.35
CA TYR A 103 0.32 17.32 0.60
C TYR A 103 1.24 18.15 1.51
N ALA A 104 2.28 17.55 2.09
CA ALA A 104 3.24 18.25 2.93
C ALA A 104 4.02 19.34 2.18
N ALA A 105 4.41 19.08 0.92
CA ALA A 105 5.05 20.08 0.06
C ALA A 105 4.12 21.27 -0.24
N ILE A 106 2.83 21.03 -0.48
CA ILE A 106 1.83 22.09 -0.66
C ILE A 106 1.67 22.90 0.63
N CYS A 107 1.51 22.25 1.78
CA CYS A 107 1.44 22.92 3.08
C CYS A 107 2.66 23.82 3.34
N LYS A 108 3.88 23.30 3.06
CA LYS A 108 5.13 24.05 3.19
C LYS A 108 5.17 25.28 2.28
N HIS A 109 4.74 25.14 1.02
CA HIS A 109 4.72 26.24 0.05
C HIS A 109 3.73 27.32 0.44
N GLU A 110 2.54 26.94 0.89
CA GLU A 110 1.47 27.86 1.30
C GLU A 110 1.64 28.40 2.73
N LYS A 111 2.65 27.90 3.46
CA LYS A 111 2.95 28.25 4.86
C LYS A 111 1.75 28.01 5.78
N VAL A 112 1.04 26.91 5.56
CA VAL A 112 -0.06 26.46 6.40
C VAL A 112 0.35 25.20 7.17
N PRO A 113 -0.18 24.98 8.38
CA PRO A 113 0.14 23.78 9.14
C PRO A 113 -0.29 22.49 8.43
N LEU A 114 0.49 21.43 8.64
CA LEU A 114 0.19 20.09 8.19
C LEU A 114 -0.86 19.45 9.11
N LYS A 115 -2.13 19.42 8.67
CA LYS A 115 -3.26 18.89 9.44
C LYS A 115 -3.56 17.45 9.03
N PHE A 116 -3.70 16.54 9.99
CA PHE A 116 -4.09 15.15 9.71
C PHE A 116 -5.46 15.08 8.98
N PRO A 117 -5.56 14.46 7.79
CA PRO A 117 -6.80 14.41 7.02
C PRO A 117 -7.60 13.14 7.33
N GLY A 118 -7.80 12.84 8.61
CA GLY A 118 -8.29 11.54 9.05
C GLY A 118 -9.16 11.58 10.29
N THR A 119 -9.53 10.40 10.78
CA THR A 119 -10.32 10.23 12.00
C THR A 119 -9.45 10.13 13.25
N LYS A 120 -10.05 10.39 14.43
CA LYS A 120 -9.41 10.15 15.74
C LYS A 120 -8.95 8.70 15.90
N ALA A 121 -9.71 7.77 15.32
CA ALA A 121 -9.43 6.35 15.37
C ALA A 121 -8.14 6.03 14.59
N ALA A 122 -8.03 6.48 13.33
CA ALA A 122 -6.82 6.33 12.52
C ALA A 122 -5.59 7.05 13.12
N TRP A 123 -5.79 8.19 13.80
CA TRP A 123 -4.71 8.90 14.49
C TRP A 123 -4.09 8.07 15.63
N ASN A 124 -4.93 7.34 16.37
CA ASN A 124 -4.56 6.70 17.64
C ASN A 124 -4.37 5.18 17.56
N CYS A 125 -4.95 4.49 16.57
CA CYS A 125 -4.84 3.03 16.46
C CYS A 125 -3.44 2.61 15.99
N TYR A 126 -3.14 1.33 16.14
CA TYR A 126 -1.93 0.75 15.55
C TYR A 126 -2.17 0.49 14.06
N PHE A 127 -1.13 0.68 13.26
CA PHE A 127 -1.09 0.37 11.84
C PHE A 127 0.02 -0.64 11.56
N VAL A 128 -0.19 -1.42 10.50
CA VAL A 128 0.85 -2.17 9.77
C VAL A 128 1.02 -1.57 8.38
N ALA A 129 2.22 -1.68 7.82
CA ALA A 129 2.53 -1.34 6.44
C ALA A 129 3.34 -2.46 5.79
N SER A 130 3.44 -2.39 4.47
CA SER A 130 4.22 -3.32 3.65
C SER A 130 5.19 -2.54 2.78
N ASP A 131 6.47 -2.60 3.14
CA ASP A 131 7.54 -2.02 2.34
C ASP A 131 7.61 -2.70 0.97
N ALA A 132 7.65 -1.92 -0.10
CA ALA A 132 7.65 -2.44 -1.47
C ALA A 132 8.87 -3.34 -1.76
N ASP A 133 10.02 -3.05 -1.17
CA ASP A 133 11.23 -3.87 -1.34
C ASP A 133 11.08 -5.19 -0.56
N LEU A 134 10.43 -5.18 0.62
CA LEU A 134 10.11 -6.39 1.38
C LEU A 134 9.10 -7.29 0.65
N ILE A 135 8.08 -6.70 0.01
CA ILE A 135 7.12 -7.45 -0.82
C ILE A 135 7.86 -8.14 -1.98
N ALA A 136 8.76 -7.41 -2.65
CA ALA A 136 9.58 -7.98 -3.72
C ALA A 136 10.45 -9.14 -3.20
N GLU A 137 11.08 -9.00 -2.04
CA GLU A 137 11.86 -10.06 -1.38
C GLU A 137 11.02 -11.30 -1.10
N GLN A 138 9.78 -11.15 -0.61
CA GLN A 138 8.90 -12.30 -0.36
C GLN A 138 8.48 -12.99 -1.66
N GLN A 139 8.19 -12.23 -2.73
CA GLN A 139 7.89 -12.79 -4.04
C GLN A 139 9.07 -13.58 -4.60
N ILE A 140 10.27 -13.03 -4.51
CA ILE A 140 11.50 -13.72 -4.91
C ILE A 140 11.67 -14.99 -4.07
N TRP A 141 11.51 -14.93 -2.76
CA TRP A 141 11.60 -16.08 -1.87
C TRP A 141 10.62 -17.20 -2.29
N CYS A 142 9.34 -16.91 -2.47
CA CYS A 142 8.35 -17.92 -2.93
C CYS A 142 8.70 -18.53 -4.29
N SER A 143 9.35 -17.77 -5.16
CA SER A 143 9.71 -18.24 -6.50
C SER A 143 10.87 -19.23 -6.51
N VAL A 144 11.70 -19.26 -5.46
CA VAL A 144 12.91 -20.10 -5.39
C VAL A 144 12.89 -21.13 -4.28
N ASP A 145 12.26 -20.83 -3.14
CA ASP A 145 12.22 -21.69 -1.97
C ASP A 145 11.09 -22.71 -2.05
N PRO A 146 11.34 -24.03 -1.86
CA PRO A 146 10.29 -25.03 -1.82
C PRO A 146 9.18 -24.77 -0.81
N ASN A 147 9.47 -24.14 0.33
CA ASN A 147 8.51 -23.86 1.40
C ASN A 147 7.56 -22.70 1.05
N GLY A 148 7.89 -21.89 0.04
CA GLY A 148 7.03 -20.80 -0.41
C GLY A 148 6.08 -21.16 -1.55
N LYS A 149 6.07 -22.43 -2.00
CA LYS A 149 5.31 -22.89 -3.17
C LYS A 149 3.89 -23.32 -2.80
N ASN A 150 2.96 -22.95 -3.66
CA ASN A 150 1.53 -23.28 -3.61
C ASN A 150 0.83 -22.78 -2.34
N GLU A 151 1.26 -21.63 -1.86
CA GLU A 151 0.78 -21.03 -0.62
C GLU A 151 0.44 -19.54 -0.81
N ALA A 152 -0.52 -19.09 -0.01
CA ALA A 152 -0.81 -17.67 0.16
C ALA A 152 -0.15 -17.16 1.46
N PHE A 153 0.45 -15.97 1.40
CA PHE A 153 1.15 -15.34 2.51
C PHE A 153 0.72 -13.88 2.67
N ASN A 154 0.48 -13.46 3.92
CA ASN A 154 0.53 -12.07 4.30
C ASN A 154 1.96 -11.53 4.14
N CYS A 155 2.07 -10.22 3.92
CA CYS A 155 3.37 -9.56 3.79
C CYS A 155 3.33 -8.18 4.41
N SER A 156 3.61 -8.06 5.70
CA SER A 156 3.78 -6.79 6.41
C SER A 156 5.16 -6.68 7.04
N ASN A 157 5.53 -5.46 7.43
CA ASN A 157 6.87 -5.10 7.89
C ASN A 157 7.32 -5.84 9.16
N GLY A 158 6.40 -6.43 9.92
CA GLY A 158 6.69 -7.13 11.18
C GLY A 158 6.74 -6.23 12.41
N ASP A 159 6.38 -4.95 12.28
CA ASP A 159 6.21 -3.99 13.38
C ASP A 159 4.87 -3.24 13.29
N LEU A 160 4.56 -2.46 14.34
CA LEU A 160 3.37 -1.62 14.44
C LEU A 160 3.77 -0.17 14.61
N PHE A 161 2.98 0.76 14.06
CA PHE A 161 3.17 2.20 14.26
C PHE A 161 1.84 2.91 14.52
N LYS A 162 1.90 4.20 14.85
CA LYS A 162 0.73 5.09 14.90
C LYS A 162 0.98 6.29 14.01
N TRP A 163 -0.04 6.72 13.27
CA TRP A 163 0.09 7.90 12.42
C TRP A 163 0.43 9.15 13.22
N LYS A 164 0.00 9.28 14.48
CA LYS A 164 0.43 10.40 15.32
C LYS A 164 1.96 10.58 15.43
N HIS A 165 2.71 9.48 15.41
CA HIS A 165 4.19 9.56 15.44
C HIS A 165 4.75 9.83 14.04
N PHE A 166 4.21 9.17 13.02
CA PHE A 166 4.67 9.33 11.63
C PHE A 166 4.35 10.71 11.06
N TRP A 167 3.28 11.35 11.54
CA TRP A 167 2.90 12.70 11.15
C TRP A 167 3.97 13.72 11.54
N LYS A 168 4.53 13.58 12.74
CA LYS A 168 5.67 14.40 13.20
C LYS A 168 6.89 14.19 12.30
N ILE A 169 7.22 12.95 11.95
CA ILE A 169 8.35 12.65 11.06
C ILE A 169 8.13 13.28 9.68
N LEU A 170 6.92 13.17 9.12
CA LEU A 170 6.57 13.79 7.84
C LEU A 170 6.72 15.32 7.92
N ALA A 171 6.21 15.94 8.98
CA ALA A 171 6.33 17.37 9.23
C ALA A 171 7.81 17.81 9.29
N ASP A 172 8.63 17.09 10.06
CA ASP A 172 10.07 17.35 10.19
C ASP A 172 10.80 17.22 8.85
N LYS A 173 10.50 16.18 8.04
CA LYS A 173 11.13 15.95 6.73
C LYS A 173 10.78 17.00 5.67
N PHE A 174 9.65 17.69 5.81
CA PHE A 174 9.22 18.79 4.94
C PHE A 174 9.40 20.17 5.58
N GLU A 175 9.94 20.21 6.80
CA GLU A 175 10.13 21.44 7.59
C GLU A 175 8.85 22.27 7.70
N VAL A 176 7.71 21.62 7.88
CA VAL A 176 6.41 22.26 8.00
C VAL A 176 5.89 22.09 9.42
N GLU A 177 5.31 23.13 10.01
CA GLU A 177 4.63 22.99 11.30
C GLU A 177 3.44 22.04 11.14
N TYR A 178 3.17 21.19 12.13
CA TYR A 178 1.98 20.35 12.14
C TYR A 178 1.09 20.72 13.32
N GLU A 179 -0.23 20.55 13.13
CA GLU A 179 -1.19 20.64 14.23
C GLU A 179 -1.44 19.24 14.79
N GLU A 180 -1.42 19.12 16.11
CA GLU A 180 -1.94 17.92 16.77
C GLU A 180 -3.41 17.72 16.39
N PHE A 181 -3.82 16.46 16.27
CA PHE A 181 -5.19 16.15 15.89
C PHE A 181 -6.19 16.71 16.93
N ASP A 182 -7.10 17.56 16.46
CA ASP A 182 -8.18 18.13 17.25
C ASP A 182 -9.53 17.56 16.80
N GLU A 183 -10.21 16.86 17.71
CA GLU A 183 -11.51 16.25 17.44
C GLU A 183 -12.66 17.26 17.34
N ASN A 184 -12.43 18.52 17.73
CA ASN A 184 -13.40 19.59 17.64
C ASN A 184 -13.34 20.34 16.30
N GLN A 185 -12.32 20.07 15.46
CA GLN A 185 -12.24 20.63 14.12
C GLN A 185 -13.16 19.86 13.16
N ASP A 186 -13.82 20.60 12.26
CA ASP A 186 -14.64 20.01 11.21
C ASP A 186 -13.79 19.09 10.32
N TYR A 187 -14.29 17.88 10.10
CA TYR A 187 -13.65 16.94 9.20
C TYR A 187 -13.78 17.43 7.74
N VAL A 188 -12.63 17.64 7.10
CA VAL A 188 -12.52 17.91 5.66
C VAL A 188 -11.57 16.89 5.07
N SER A 189 -12.03 16.16 4.06
CA SER A 189 -11.23 15.14 3.35
C SER A 189 -10.04 15.76 2.61
N LEU A 190 -9.00 14.98 2.37
CA LEU A 190 -7.83 15.44 1.62
C LEU A 190 -8.18 15.74 0.16
N VAL A 191 -9.08 14.95 -0.45
CA VAL A 191 -9.62 15.26 -1.79
C VAL A 191 -10.21 16.68 -1.82
N GLU A 192 -11.03 17.03 -0.83
CA GLU A 192 -11.66 18.36 -0.78
C GLU A 192 -10.64 19.47 -0.51
N ARG A 193 -9.67 19.25 0.40
CA ARG A 193 -8.59 20.20 0.68
C ARG A 193 -7.74 20.50 -0.57
N MET A 194 -7.53 19.50 -1.42
CA MET A 194 -6.59 19.56 -2.54
C MET A 194 -7.23 19.85 -3.91
N LYS A 195 -8.56 19.91 -4.01
CA LYS A 195 -9.30 19.98 -5.28
C LYS A 195 -8.86 21.11 -6.23
N ASP A 196 -8.46 22.26 -5.68
CA ASP A 196 -8.06 23.46 -6.45
C ASP A 196 -6.54 23.71 -6.41
N LYS A 197 -5.74 22.73 -5.96
CA LYS A 197 -4.28 22.90 -5.76
C LYS A 197 -3.44 22.59 -7.00
N GLY A 198 -4.05 22.28 -8.14
CA GLY A 198 -3.33 22.04 -9.40
C GLY A 198 -2.37 23.18 -9.79
N PRO A 199 -2.82 24.45 -9.85
CA PRO A 199 -1.94 25.59 -10.15
C PRO A 199 -0.84 25.81 -9.09
N VAL A 200 -1.12 25.52 -7.82
CA VAL A 200 -0.13 25.61 -6.74
C VAL A 200 0.95 24.56 -6.92
N TRP A 201 0.58 23.34 -7.30
CA TRP A 201 1.52 22.28 -7.63
C TRP A 201 2.39 22.64 -8.83
N ASP A 202 1.81 23.18 -9.90
CA ASP A 202 2.57 23.66 -11.07
C ASP A 202 3.62 24.73 -10.68
N GLU A 203 3.30 25.61 -9.72
CA GLU A 203 4.26 26.58 -9.16
C GLU A 203 5.40 25.88 -8.39
N ILE A 204 5.07 24.92 -7.52
CA ILE A 204 6.06 24.14 -6.75
C ILE A 204 7.02 23.42 -7.68
N VAL A 205 6.49 22.76 -8.72
CA VAL A 205 7.28 22.05 -9.74
C VAL A 205 8.26 23.00 -10.41
N LYS A 206 7.78 24.16 -10.87
CA LYS A 206 8.61 25.16 -11.56
C LYS A 206 9.67 25.76 -10.63
N LYS A 207 9.29 26.16 -9.42
CA LYS A 207 10.15 26.85 -8.46
C LYS A 207 11.29 25.97 -7.95
N ASN A 208 11.04 24.67 -7.77
CA ASN A 208 12.01 23.72 -7.23
C ASN A 208 12.71 22.88 -8.32
N ASN A 209 12.44 23.14 -9.61
CA ASN A 209 12.98 22.39 -10.75
C ASN A 209 12.75 20.88 -10.62
N LEU A 210 11.49 20.53 -10.30
CA LEU A 210 11.04 19.15 -10.13
C LEU A 210 10.79 18.47 -11.48
N THR A 211 10.67 17.15 -11.44
CA THR A 211 10.16 16.37 -12.57
C THR A 211 8.78 16.90 -12.96
N PRO A 212 8.54 17.26 -14.25
CA PRO A 212 7.27 17.84 -14.68
C PRO A 212 6.11 16.85 -14.49
N THR A 213 5.29 17.09 -13.48
CA THR A 213 4.14 16.24 -13.14
C THR A 213 2.91 17.09 -12.87
N LYS A 214 1.74 16.52 -13.14
CA LYS A 214 0.45 17.07 -12.72
C LYS A 214 0.05 16.52 -11.36
N LEU A 215 -0.69 17.29 -10.59
CA LEU A 215 -1.06 16.94 -9.21
C LEU A 215 -1.74 15.56 -9.17
N GLU A 216 -2.68 15.32 -10.08
CA GLU A 216 -3.42 14.07 -10.24
C GLU A 216 -2.57 12.87 -10.70
N GLN A 217 -1.35 13.10 -11.19
CA GLN A 217 -0.43 12.03 -11.57
C GLN A 217 0.39 11.53 -10.38
N VAL A 218 0.72 12.42 -9.44
CA VAL A 218 1.59 12.12 -8.29
C VAL A 218 0.85 12.07 -6.96
N SER A 219 -0.48 12.11 -6.99
CA SER A 219 -1.30 12.01 -5.79
C SER A 219 -2.56 11.20 -6.04
N THR A 220 -2.91 10.39 -5.04
CA THR A 220 -4.11 9.57 -4.98
C THR A 220 -4.84 9.89 -3.68
N PHE A 221 -5.29 11.14 -3.52
CA PHE A 221 -5.84 11.63 -2.25
C PHE A 221 -7.06 10.83 -1.76
N TRP A 222 -7.89 10.32 -2.67
CA TRP A 222 -9.03 9.45 -2.32
C TRP A 222 -8.58 8.20 -1.55
N PHE A 223 -7.38 7.69 -1.84
CA PHE A 223 -6.83 6.52 -1.17
C PHE A 223 -6.33 6.88 0.24
N VAL A 224 -5.79 8.08 0.44
CA VAL A 224 -5.43 8.58 1.78
C VAL A 224 -6.69 8.71 2.63
N ASP A 225 -7.74 9.33 2.10
CA ASP A 225 -9.03 9.49 2.79
C ASP A 225 -9.61 8.13 3.19
N LEU A 226 -9.52 7.15 2.29
CA LEU A 226 -9.96 5.79 2.58
C LEU A 226 -9.15 5.15 3.73
N MET A 227 -7.82 5.28 3.71
CA MET A 227 -6.94 4.69 4.73
C MET A 227 -7.10 5.36 6.10
N PHE A 228 -7.41 6.66 6.15
CA PHE A 228 -7.58 7.40 7.40
C PHE A 228 -9.03 7.52 7.88
N GLY A 229 -9.99 7.01 7.10
CA GLY A 229 -11.40 6.97 7.44
C GLY A 229 -11.77 5.96 8.54
N TRP A 230 -10.88 5.02 8.85
CA TRP A 230 -11.18 3.87 9.72
C TRP A 230 -9.97 3.46 10.55
N GLU A 231 -10.18 2.58 11.54
CA GLU A 231 -9.07 1.90 12.21
C GLU A 231 -8.36 0.95 11.24
N CYS A 232 -7.03 0.89 11.33
CA CYS A 232 -6.25 -0.07 10.55
C CYS A 232 -6.61 -1.51 10.96
N MET A 233 -6.73 -2.38 9.97
CA MET A 233 -6.94 -3.80 10.18
C MET A 233 -5.60 -4.53 10.05
N LEU A 234 -5.17 -5.16 11.15
CA LEU A 234 -3.85 -5.77 11.26
C LEU A 234 -3.81 -7.16 10.63
N ASP A 235 -2.64 -7.59 10.19
CA ASP A 235 -2.36 -8.96 9.76
C ASP A 235 -1.34 -9.66 10.66
N ASN A 236 -1.13 -10.94 10.39
CA ASN A 236 -0.15 -11.76 11.06
C ASN A 236 0.88 -12.31 10.05
N MET A 237 2.16 -12.23 10.40
CA MET A 237 3.30 -12.74 9.61
C MET A 237 3.79 -14.13 10.05
N ASN A 238 3.08 -14.81 10.96
CA ASN A 238 3.48 -16.10 11.51
C ASN A 238 3.65 -17.16 10.43
N LYS A 239 2.68 -17.31 9.52
CA LYS A 239 2.79 -18.28 8.43
C LYS A 239 4.05 -18.06 7.60
N SER A 240 4.33 -16.82 7.19
CA SER A 240 5.56 -16.46 6.47
C SER A 240 6.81 -16.88 7.23
N LYS A 241 6.92 -16.56 8.53
CA LYS A 241 8.07 -16.94 9.38
C LYS A 241 8.18 -18.45 9.58
N GLU A 242 7.07 -19.14 9.79
CA GLU A 242 7.02 -20.60 9.98
C GLU A 242 7.45 -21.36 8.71
N HIS A 243 7.22 -20.77 7.53
CA HIS A 243 7.70 -21.31 6.26
C HIS A 243 9.14 -20.88 5.91
N GLY A 244 9.76 -20.03 6.72
CA GLY A 244 11.17 -19.64 6.60
C GLY A 244 11.44 -18.24 6.04
N PHE A 245 10.40 -17.43 5.81
CA PHE A 245 10.58 -16.02 5.44
C PHE A 245 10.69 -15.13 6.69
N PHE A 246 11.92 -14.73 7.02
CA PHE A 246 12.23 -13.87 8.17
C PHE A 246 12.49 -12.39 7.79
N GLY A 247 12.16 -12.01 6.56
CA GLY A 247 12.27 -10.62 6.11
C GLY A 247 11.40 -9.71 6.95
N PHE A 248 11.93 -8.56 7.34
CA PHE A 248 11.21 -7.52 8.08
C PHE A 248 11.73 -6.14 7.69
N ARG A 249 10.99 -5.10 8.07
CA ARG A 249 11.42 -3.70 7.97
C ARG A 249 11.00 -2.95 9.22
N ASN A 250 11.81 -1.97 9.61
CA ASN A 250 11.34 -0.94 10.53
C ASN A 250 10.49 0.07 9.75
N SER A 251 9.20 0.17 10.06
CA SER A 251 8.26 1.00 9.29
C SER A 251 8.59 2.48 9.31
N GLN A 252 9.21 3.00 10.38
CA GLN A 252 9.67 4.39 10.44
C GLN A 252 10.81 4.64 9.44
N ASN A 253 11.78 3.73 9.38
CA ASN A 253 12.88 3.84 8.41
C ASN A 253 12.39 3.64 6.97
N SER A 254 11.41 2.75 6.75
CA SER A 254 10.74 2.56 5.46
C SER A 254 10.05 3.85 4.99
N LEU A 255 9.27 4.50 5.87
CA LEU A 255 8.66 5.81 5.60
C LEU A 255 9.72 6.84 5.17
N ILE A 256 10.77 7.00 5.96
CA ILE A 256 11.84 7.98 5.69
C ILE A 256 12.52 7.68 4.35
N SER A 257 12.82 6.39 4.09
CA SER A 257 13.43 5.93 2.83
C SER A 257 12.57 6.28 1.62
N VAL A 258 11.25 6.11 1.70
CA VAL A 258 10.34 6.48 0.60
C VAL A 258 10.30 8.00 0.40
N ILE A 259 10.21 8.79 1.48
CA ILE A 259 10.27 10.26 1.41
C ILE A 259 11.58 10.69 0.73
N ASP A 260 12.71 10.10 1.11
CA ASP A 260 14.01 10.41 0.55
C ASP A 260 14.13 9.98 -0.93
N LYS A 261 13.56 8.83 -1.31
CA LYS A 261 13.45 8.42 -2.73
C LYS A 261 12.64 9.45 -3.53
N MET A 262 11.51 9.94 -3.01
CA MET A 262 10.71 10.95 -3.71
C MET A 262 11.46 12.26 -3.95
N LYS A 263 12.21 12.74 -2.93
CA LYS A 263 13.05 13.93 -3.05
C LYS A 263 14.22 13.71 -4.01
N ALA A 264 14.90 12.57 -3.90
CA ALA A 264 16.02 12.22 -4.77
C ALA A 264 15.61 12.14 -6.25
N HIS A 265 14.41 11.65 -6.54
CA HIS A 265 13.82 11.62 -7.89
C HIS A 265 13.11 12.93 -8.28
N LYS A 266 13.23 13.98 -7.46
CA LYS A 266 12.65 15.31 -7.68
C LYS A 266 11.16 15.26 -8.00
N ILE A 267 10.42 14.37 -7.34
CA ILE A 267 8.94 14.36 -7.41
C ILE A 267 8.37 15.44 -6.48
N VAL A 268 9.01 15.62 -5.32
CA VAL A 268 8.72 16.66 -4.33
C VAL A 268 10.04 17.41 -4.00
N PRO A 269 9.98 18.63 -3.43
CA PRO A 269 11.18 19.39 -3.03
C PRO A 269 12.03 18.72 -1.94
#